data_AF-A0A6A5FA78-F1
#
_entry.id   AF-A0A6A5FA78-F1
#
_cell.length_a   1.000
_cell.length_b   1.000
_cell.length_c   1.000
_cell.angle_alpha   90.00
_cell.angle_beta   90.00
_cell.angle_gamma   90.00
#
_symmetry.space_group_name_H-M   'P 1'
#
loop_
_entity.id
_entity.type
_entity.pdbx_description
1 polymer ?
#
loop_
_entity_poly.entity_id
_entity_poly.type
_entity_poly.pdbx_seq_one_letter_code
_entity_poly.pdbx_strand_id
1 'polypeptide(L)'
;MAAALTLLLIGSLLQGALCGGFKAFIPKIIEVLSGSCVTIPCSFDIPAQYESDLDNTCKAVWRNDQGTVVVDTDPPSPTLTPSTLKVKEGDSVSLSCSAPAPCLSHPPTLTWTPGLGGSQETLQDNQDQTKVKISNVTFTASHLHHKKDISCTAVYSKQDGSTESSVSTSLTADISCKLICHLVSDSA
;
A
#
# COMPACT_ATOMS: atom_id res chain seq x y z
N MET A 1 71.67 7.29 -6.72
CA MET A 1 70.85 6.97 -5.53
C MET A 1 69.61 7.86 -5.40
N ALA A 2 69.64 9.14 -5.82
CA ALA A 2 68.48 10.05 -5.71
C ALA A 2 67.34 9.79 -6.73
N ALA A 3 67.65 9.30 -7.93
CA ALA A 3 66.65 9.11 -9.00
C ALA A 3 65.69 7.92 -8.77
N ALA A 4 66.10 6.93 -7.97
CA ALA A 4 65.25 5.78 -7.64
C ALA A 4 64.18 6.14 -6.58
N LEU A 5 64.50 7.08 -5.69
CA LEU A 5 63.60 7.52 -4.62
C LEU A 5 62.47 8.40 -5.14
N THR A 6 62.73 9.21 -6.17
CA THR A 6 61.70 9.99 -6.86
C THR A 6 60.74 9.12 -7.67
N LEU A 7 61.20 8.04 -8.32
CA LEU A 7 60.33 7.09 -9.02
C LEU A 7 59.36 6.34 -8.09
N LEU A 8 59.81 5.97 -6.88
CA LEU A 8 58.96 5.33 -5.88
C LEU A 8 57.85 6.27 -5.37
N LEU A 9 58.17 7.56 -5.17
CA LEU A 9 57.20 8.55 -4.68
C LEU A 9 56.07 8.85 -5.68
N ILE A 10 56.37 8.83 -6.99
CA ILE A 10 55.36 9.05 -8.04
C ILE A 10 54.47 7.79 -8.20
N GLY A 11 55.02 6.59 -7.97
CA GLY A 11 54.26 5.33 -7.98
C GLY A 11 53.28 5.20 -6.81
N SER A 12 53.59 5.76 -5.64
CA SER A 12 52.70 5.77 -4.47
C SER A 12 51.56 6.81 -4.54
N LEU A 13 51.67 7.83 -5.41
CA LEU A 13 50.63 8.85 -5.58
C LEU A 13 49.54 8.46 -6.60
N LEU A 14 49.76 7.39 -7.37
CA LEU A 14 48.80 6.85 -8.35
C LEU A 14 47.89 5.74 -7.81
N GLN A 15 47.94 5.44 -6.51
CA GLN A 15 46.83 4.77 -5.82
C GLN A 15 45.69 5.77 -5.61
N GLY A 16 45.28 6.43 -6.70
CA GLY A 16 44.06 7.20 -6.77
C GLY A 16 42.92 6.27 -6.44
N ALA A 17 42.23 6.59 -5.35
CA ALA A 17 40.99 6.02 -4.88
C ALA A 17 40.12 5.44 -6.02
N LEU A 18 40.20 4.14 -6.25
CA LEU A 18 39.09 3.41 -6.82
C LEU A 18 38.08 3.23 -5.69
N CYS A 19 37.42 4.35 -5.35
CA CYS A 19 36.19 4.30 -4.58
C CYS A 19 35.23 3.48 -5.43
N GLY A 20 34.97 2.24 -5.03
CA GLY A 20 33.97 1.36 -5.64
C GLY A 20 32.60 1.97 -5.40
N GLY A 21 32.28 3.03 -6.15
CA GLY A 21 31.02 3.74 -6.04
C GLY A 21 29.93 2.90 -6.67
N PHE A 22 28.85 2.69 -5.92
CA PHE A 22 27.60 2.20 -6.47
C PHE A 22 27.19 3.10 -7.64
N LYS A 23 26.89 2.49 -8.79
CA LYS A 23 26.39 3.21 -9.97
C LYS A 23 24.94 2.82 -10.18
N ALA A 24 24.05 3.81 -10.11
CA ALA A 24 22.66 3.66 -10.54
C ALA A 24 22.48 4.34 -11.90
N PHE A 25 21.76 3.67 -12.79
CA PHE A 25 21.38 4.17 -14.11
C PHE A 25 19.91 4.58 -14.04
N ILE A 26 19.69 5.89 -14.04
CA ILE A 26 18.36 6.51 -13.99
C ILE A 26 18.29 7.54 -15.13
N PRO A 27 17.19 7.58 -15.90
CA PRO A 27 17.02 8.59 -16.94
C PRO A 27 16.96 10.01 -16.33
N LYS A 28 17.60 10.98 -16.99
CA LYS A 28 17.65 12.37 -16.52
C LYS A 28 16.31 13.10 -16.67
N ILE A 29 15.52 12.74 -17.66
CA ILE A 29 14.25 13.39 -18.01
C ILE A 29 13.24 12.28 -18.30
N ILE A 30 12.04 12.43 -17.75
CA ILE A 30 10.90 11.55 -17.98
C ILE A 30 9.72 12.46 -18.32
N GLU A 31 9.20 12.34 -19.53
CA GLU A 31 8.00 13.05 -19.94
C GLU A 31 6.77 12.23 -19.52
N VAL A 32 5.89 12.85 -18.75
CA VAL A 32 4.72 12.16 -18.18
C VAL A 32 3.46 12.99 -18.39
N LEU A 33 2.34 12.30 -18.63
CA LEU A 33 1.02 12.91 -18.57
C LEU A 33 0.56 12.95 -17.12
N SER A 34 -0.01 14.08 -16.70
CA SER A 34 -0.57 14.23 -15.36
C SER A 34 -1.59 13.12 -15.08
N GLY A 35 -1.49 12.46 -13.92
CA GLY A 35 -2.36 11.36 -13.51
C GLY A 35 -2.03 9.98 -14.10
N SER A 36 -0.95 9.85 -14.88
CA SER A 36 -0.47 8.55 -15.38
C SER A 36 0.58 7.94 -14.47
N CYS A 37 0.47 6.63 -14.21
CA CYS A 37 1.58 5.89 -13.61
C CYS A 37 2.68 5.67 -14.62
N VAL A 38 3.92 5.84 -14.16
CA VAL A 38 5.11 5.52 -14.93
C VAL A 38 5.99 4.57 -14.15
N THR A 39 6.55 3.60 -14.86
CA THR A 39 7.62 2.77 -14.33
C THR A 39 8.92 3.48 -14.66
N ILE A 40 9.59 4.03 -13.64
CA ILE A 40 10.90 4.66 -13.82
C ILE A 40 11.95 3.55 -13.87
N PRO A 41 12.59 3.29 -15.02
CA PRO A 41 13.63 2.27 -15.08
C PRO A 41 14.81 2.71 -14.24
N CYS A 42 15.20 1.86 -13.29
CA CYS A 42 16.39 2.02 -12.48
C CYS A 42 17.12 0.69 -12.47
N SER A 43 18.38 0.69 -12.89
CA SER A 43 19.30 -0.42 -12.66
C SER A 43 20.47 0.07 -11.85
N PHE A 44 21.04 -0.79 -11.00
CA PHE A 44 22.24 -0.45 -10.26
C PHE A 44 23.19 -1.64 -10.30
N ASP A 45 24.48 -1.34 -10.39
CA ASP A 45 25.53 -2.36 -10.30
C ASP A 45 25.94 -2.49 -8.83
N ILE A 46 25.64 -3.65 -8.23
CA ILE A 46 26.11 -4.00 -6.89
C ILE A 46 27.43 -4.76 -7.01
N PRO A 47 28.50 -4.29 -6.35
CA PRO A 47 29.74 -5.06 -6.25
C PRO A 47 29.51 -6.42 -5.55
N ALA A 48 30.10 -7.49 -6.09
CA ALA A 48 29.89 -8.86 -5.63
C ALA A 48 30.06 -9.09 -4.11
N GLN A 49 30.91 -8.29 -3.45
CA GLN A 49 31.12 -8.38 -2.00
C GLN A 49 29.90 -7.98 -1.15
N TYR A 50 28.92 -7.28 -1.72
CA TYR A 50 27.71 -6.87 -1.02
C TYR A 50 26.50 -7.75 -1.37
N GLU A 51 26.62 -8.69 -2.32
CA GLU A 51 25.52 -9.58 -2.70
C GLU A 51 25.02 -10.42 -1.51
N SER A 52 25.91 -10.80 -0.59
CA SER A 52 25.53 -11.52 0.63
C SER A 52 24.69 -10.71 1.61
N ASP A 53 24.70 -9.38 1.48
CA ASP A 53 24.01 -8.45 2.37
C ASP A 53 22.64 -8.04 1.80
N LEU A 54 22.31 -8.46 0.57
CA LEU A 54 20.98 -8.29 0.00
C LEU A 54 20.05 -9.41 0.45
N ASP A 55 19.23 -9.08 1.44
CA ASP A 55 18.08 -9.90 1.82
C ASP A 55 16.77 -9.25 1.35
N ASN A 56 15.66 -9.87 1.73
CA ASN A 56 14.31 -9.40 1.41
C ASN A 56 13.90 -8.14 2.21
N THR A 57 14.75 -7.61 3.09
CA THR A 57 14.51 -6.38 3.84
C THR A 57 15.01 -5.14 3.11
N CYS A 58 15.83 -5.31 2.05
CA CYS A 58 16.26 -4.22 1.19
C CYS A 58 15.07 -3.50 0.54
N LYS A 59 14.85 -2.23 0.88
CA LYS A 59 13.84 -1.35 0.26
C LYS A 59 14.50 -0.34 -0.67
N ALA A 60 13.98 -0.22 -1.89
CA ALA A 60 14.33 0.86 -2.80
C ALA A 60 13.54 2.12 -2.43
N VAL A 61 14.22 3.27 -2.33
CA VAL A 61 13.58 4.54 -1.93
C VAL A 61 14.03 5.66 -2.85
N TRP A 62 13.08 6.45 -3.35
CA TRP A 62 13.39 7.66 -4.11
C TRP A 62 13.62 8.82 -3.15
N ARG A 63 14.79 9.46 -3.23
CA ARG A 63 15.11 10.68 -2.46
C ARG A 63 15.41 11.85 -3.39
N ASN A 64 15.06 13.06 -2.97
CA ASN A 64 15.52 14.28 -3.64
C ASN A 64 16.98 14.60 -3.25
N ASP A 65 17.50 15.66 -3.84
CA ASP A 65 18.82 16.25 -3.56
C ASP A 65 19.03 16.63 -2.09
N GLN A 66 17.96 16.94 -1.36
CA GLN A 66 17.97 17.22 0.09
C GLN A 66 17.91 15.96 0.97
N GLY A 67 17.82 14.76 0.36
CA GLY A 67 17.75 13.49 1.07
C GLY A 67 16.38 13.10 1.61
N THR A 68 15.32 13.86 1.30
CA THR A 68 13.94 13.52 1.71
C THR A 68 13.35 12.46 0.81
N VAL A 69 12.64 11.49 1.37
CA VAL A 69 11.93 10.45 0.62
C VAL A 69 10.76 11.08 -0.15
N VAL A 70 10.73 10.88 -1.46
CA VAL A 70 9.78 11.52 -2.40
C VAL A 70 8.68 10.56 -2.83
N VAL A 71 8.98 9.26 -2.85
CA VAL A 71 8.02 8.21 -3.22
C VAL A 71 8.09 7.10 -2.19
N ASP A 72 6.97 6.90 -1.51
CA ASP A 72 6.74 5.70 -0.70
C ASP A 72 6.32 4.57 -1.64
N THR A 73 7.03 3.45 -1.58
CA THR A 73 6.73 2.26 -2.40
C THR A 73 5.59 1.44 -1.83
N ASP A 74 5.21 1.71 -0.58
CA ASP A 74 4.16 0.95 0.09
C ASP A 74 2.77 1.44 -0.39
N PRO A 75 1.87 0.53 -0.80
CA PRO A 75 0.53 0.89 -1.25
C PRO A 75 -0.28 1.61 -0.15
N PRO A 76 -1.10 2.62 -0.51
CA PRO A 76 -1.87 3.36 0.47
C PRO A 76 -2.94 2.47 1.12
N SER A 77 -3.14 2.66 2.43
CA SER A 77 -4.13 1.89 3.18
C SER A 77 -5.57 2.35 2.90
N PRO A 78 -6.53 1.42 2.76
CA PRO A 78 -7.94 1.78 2.70
C PRO A 78 -8.45 2.32 4.04
N THR A 79 -9.51 3.10 3.98
CA THR A 79 -10.24 3.64 5.14
C THR A 79 -11.62 3.01 5.22
N LEU A 80 -11.99 2.48 6.39
CA LEU A 80 -13.30 1.91 6.67
C LEU A 80 -14.17 2.88 7.46
N THR A 81 -15.40 3.08 7.01
CA THR A 81 -16.40 3.95 7.64
C THR A 81 -17.72 3.20 7.84
N PRO A 82 -18.30 3.20 9.05
CA PRO A 82 -17.71 3.71 10.30
C PRO A 82 -16.50 2.88 10.76
N SER A 83 -15.62 3.46 11.57
CA SER A 83 -14.47 2.75 12.16
C SER A 83 -14.86 1.77 13.28
N THR A 84 -16.08 1.92 13.83
CA THR A 84 -16.64 1.03 14.84
C THR A 84 -18.06 0.63 14.46
N LEU A 85 -18.42 -0.63 14.66
CA LEU A 85 -19.76 -1.12 14.34
C LEU A 85 -20.46 -1.64 15.61
N LYS A 86 -21.39 -0.84 16.14
CA LYS A 86 -22.23 -1.18 17.30
C LYS A 86 -23.71 -1.10 16.91
N VAL A 87 -24.36 -2.25 16.73
CA VAL A 87 -25.72 -2.32 16.18
C VAL A 87 -26.52 -3.43 16.84
N LYS A 88 -27.83 -3.47 16.60
CA LYS A 88 -28.70 -4.54 17.06
C LYS A 88 -28.89 -5.59 15.97
N GLU A 89 -29.15 -6.82 16.38
CA GLU A 89 -29.54 -7.86 15.45
C GLU A 89 -30.82 -7.45 14.68
N GLY A 90 -30.80 -7.64 13.36
CA GLY A 90 -31.85 -7.21 12.45
C GLY A 90 -31.67 -5.81 11.85
N ASP A 91 -30.72 -5.01 12.35
CA ASP A 91 -30.45 -3.69 11.78
C ASP A 91 -29.86 -3.81 10.36
N SER A 92 -30.29 -2.94 9.45
CA SER A 92 -29.67 -2.79 8.14
C SER A 92 -28.48 -1.84 8.24
N VAL A 93 -27.28 -2.34 7.95
CA VAL A 93 -26.02 -1.64 8.12
C VAL A 93 -25.38 -1.40 6.77
N SER A 94 -24.91 -0.17 6.53
CA SER A 94 -24.09 0.18 5.37
C SER A 94 -22.66 0.48 5.81
N LEU A 95 -21.69 -0.23 5.24
CA LEU A 95 -20.27 0.03 5.42
C LEU A 95 -19.72 0.62 4.13
N SER A 96 -18.83 1.61 4.27
CA SER A 96 -18.12 2.23 3.17
C SER A 96 -16.62 2.04 3.35
N CYS A 97 -15.96 1.54 2.31
CA CYS A 97 -14.52 1.42 2.25
C CYS A 97 -13.99 2.34 1.14
N SER A 98 -13.01 3.18 1.45
CA SER A 98 -12.39 4.10 0.50
C SER A 98 -10.89 3.87 0.39
N ALA A 99 -10.36 3.83 -0.82
CA ALA A 99 -8.92 3.68 -1.05
C ALA A 99 -8.42 4.72 -2.06
N PRO A 100 -7.29 5.39 -1.81
CA PRO A 100 -6.69 6.30 -2.77
C PRO A 100 -6.37 5.58 -4.08
N ALA A 101 -6.65 6.23 -5.21
CA ALA A 101 -6.34 5.75 -6.54
C ALA A 101 -5.25 6.65 -7.19
N PRO A 102 -3.97 6.50 -6.78
CA PRO A 102 -2.87 7.31 -7.34
C PRO A 102 -2.64 7.04 -8.83
N CYS A 103 -3.05 5.85 -9.31
CA CYS A 103 -2.98 5.44 -10.70
C CYS A 103 -4.34 5.51 -11.39
N LEU A 104 -4.57 6.52 -12.23
CA LEU A 104 -5.89 6.66 -12.87
C LEU A 104 -6.19 5.58 -13.91
N SER A 105 -5.16 5.04 -14.57
CA SER A 105 -5.30 3.94 -15.54
C SER A 105 -5.53 2.58 -14.89
N HIS A 106 -5.16 2.42 -13.61
CA HIS A 106 -5.26 1.17 -12.87
C HIS A 106 -5.73 1.45 -11.43
N PRO A 107 -7.01 1.80 -11.24
CA PRO A 107 -7.55 2.03 -9.91
C PRO A 107 -7.56 0.72 -9.10
N PRO A 108 -7.48 0.79 -7.75
CA PRO A 108 -7.54 -0.40 -6.93
C PRO A 108 -8.91 -1.10 -7.01
N THR A 109 -8.90 -2.41 -6.78
CA THR A 109 -10.12 -3.21 -6.56
C THR A 109 -10.35 -3.38 -5.07
N LEU A 110 -11.59 -3.18 -4.61
CA LEU A 110 -11.93 -3.28 -3.19
C LEU A 110 -12.71 -4.55 -2.90
N THR A 111 -12.19 -5.37 -1.99
CA THR A 111 -12.82 -6.65 -1.61
C THR A 111 -13.16 -6.69 -0.13
N TRP A 112 -14.29 -7.32 0.19
CA TRP A 112 -14.79 -7.47 1.55
C TRP A 112 -14.61 -8.89 2.04
N THR A 113 -14.18 -9.06 3.29
CA THR A 113 -14.05 -10.36 3.96
C THR A 113 -14.61 -10.28 5.39
N PRO A 114 -15.62 -11.08 5.78
CA PRO A 114 -16.33 -12.06 4.95
C PRO A 114 -17.14 -11.38 3.83
N GLY A 115 -17.62 -12.16 2.87
CA GLY A 115 -18.52 -11.65 1.83
C GLY A 115 -19.85 -11.21 2.44
N LEU A 116 -20.17 -9.91 2.38
CA LEU A 116 -21.34 -9.29 3.02
C LEU A 116 -22.51 -9.03 2.04
N GLY A 117 -22.53 -9.73 0.90
CA GLY A 117 -23.51 -9.51 -0.17
C GLY A 117 -22.94 -8.70 -1.34
N GLY A 118 -23.83 -8.05 -2.10
CA GLY A 118 -23.43 -7.24 -3.25
C GLY A 118 -22.76 -5.93 -2.81
N SER A 119 -21.50 -5.73 -3.20
CA SER A 119 -20.82 -4.46 -3.04
C SER A 119 -20.96 -3.61 -4.30
N GLN A 120 -21.21 -2.30 -4.13
CA GLN A 120 -21.20 -1.34 -5.21
C GLN A 120 -19.92 -0.51 -5.16
N GLU A 121 -19.18 -0.51 -6.26
CA GLU A 121 -17.97 0.30 -6.41
C GLU A 121 -18.21 1.58 -7.20
N THR A 122 -17.53 2.66 -6.83
CA THR A 122 -17.57 3.94 -7.53
C THR A 122 -16.19 4.61 -7.47
N LEU A 123 -15.82 5.32 -8.53
CA LEU A 123 -14.63 6.17 -8.57
C LEU A 123 -15.07 7.62 -8.41
N GLN A 124 -14.56 8.31 -7.39
CA GLN A 124 -14.95 9.67 -7.05
C GLN A 124 -13.75 10.62 -7.11
N ASP A 125 -14.00 11.85 -7.56
CA ASP A 125 -13.03 12.95 -7.59
C ASP A 125 -13.06 13.74 -6.28
N ASN A 126 -11.89 13.96 -5.69
CA ASN A 126 -11.71 14.89 -4.58
C ASN A 126 -11.48 16.31 -5.10
N GLN A 127 -11.59 17.30 -4.19
CA GLN A 127 -11.41 18.72 -4.50
C GLN A 127 -10.00 19.06 -5.03
N ASP A 128 -9.00 18.24 -4.68
CA ASP A 128 -7.60 18.34 -5.09
C ASP A 128 -7.28 17.57 -6.38
N GLN A 129 -8.31 17.13 -7.13
CA GLN A 129 -8.19 16.29 -8.34
C GLN A 129 -7.61 14.89 -8.09
N THR A 130 -7.39 14.49 -6.84
CA THR A 130 -7.10 13.08 -6.53
C THR A 130 -8.36 12.25 -6.71
N LYS A 131 -8.21 11.01 -7.16
CA LYS A 131 -9.34 10.07 -7.24
C LYS A 131 -9.30 9.09 -6.09
N VAL A 132 -10.48 8.76 -5.58
CA VAL A 132 -10.69 7.76 -4.55
C VAL A 132 -11.64 6.70 -5.08
N LYS A 133 -11.30 5.44 -4.87
CA LYS A 133 -12.20 4.31 -5.13
C LYS A 133 -13.00 4.05 -3.86
N ILE A 134 -14.32 3.96 -3.98
CA ILE A 134 -15.23 3.71 -2.86
C ILE A 134 -16.03 2.43 -3.14
N SER A 135 -16.13 1.55 -2.15
CA SER A 135 -16.96 0.36 -2.18
C SER A 135 -17.94 0.41 -1.02
N ASN A 136 -19.23 0.36 -1.32
CA ASN A 136 -20.30 0.35 -0.33
C ASN A 136 -20.94 -1.03 -0.30
N VAL A 137 -21.06 -1.60 0.90
CA VAL A 137 -21.77 -2.87 1.12
C VAL A 137 -22.85 -2.66 2.16
N THR A 138 -24.01 -3.27 1.91
CA THR A 138 -25.14 -3.21 2.83
C THR A 138 -25.54 -4.62 3.20
N PHE A 139 -25.63 -4.88 4.51
CA PHE A 139 -25.99 -6.19 5.03
C PHE A 139 -26.90 -6.04 6.25
N THR A 140 -27.60 -7.12 6.59
CA THR A 140 -28.41 -7.19 7.80
C THR A 140 -27.57 -7.78 8.94
N ALA A 141 -27.48 -7.06 10.06
CA ALA A 141 -26.75 -7.50 11.24
C ALA A 141 -27.37 -8.78 11.83
N SER A 142 -26.53 -9.76 12.15
CA SER A 142 -26.92 -11.08 12.67
C SER A 142 -26.01 -11.47 13.83
N HIS A 143 -26.50 -12.28 14.76
CA HIS A 143 -25.67 -12.87 15.83
C HIS A 143 -24.43 -13.61 15.29
N LEU A 144 -24.48 -14.15 14.06
CA LEU A 144 -23.33 -14.82 13.43
C LEU A 144 -22.15 -13.88 13.14
N HIS A 145 -22.43 -12.58 13.02
CA HIS A 145 -21.42 -11.55 12.78
C HIS A 145 -20.84 -10.99 14.09
N HIS A 146 -21.39 -11.31 15.27
CA HIS A 146 -20.89 -10.78 16.55
C HIS A 146 -19.45 -11.24 16.83
N LYS A 147 -18.57 -10.29 17.20
CA LYS A 147 -17.12 -10.49 17.40
C LYS A 147 -16.38 -11.06 16.19
N LYS A 148 -16.92 -10.87 14.99
CA LYS A 148 -16.21 -11.18 13.74
C LYS A 148 -15.55 -9.92 13.21
N ASP A 149 -14.37 -10.11 12.63
CA ASP A 149 -13.67 -9.02 11.94
C ASP A 149 -14.16 -8.93 10.51
N ILE A 150 -14.59 -7.72 10.14
CA ILE A 150 -14.94 -7.36 8.78
C ILE A 150 -13.75 -6.58 8.23
N SER A 151 -13.13 -7.13 7.20
CA SER A 151 -11.97 -6.56 6.53
C SER A 151 -12.34 -6.03 5.15
N CYS A 152 -11.85 -4.84 4.81
CA CYS A 152 -11.81 -4.36 3.44
C CYS A 152 -10.36 -4.37 2.96
N THR A 153 -10.14 -4.97 1.80
CA THR A 153 -8.81 -5.10 1.17
C THR A 153 -8.79 -4.30 -0.12
N ALA A 154 -7.82 -3.39 -0.23
CA ALA A 154 -7.51 -2.71 -1.48
C ALA A 154 -6.42 -3.48 -2.22
N VAL A 155 -6.71 -3.88 -3.45
CA VAL A 155 -5.81 -4.64 -4.32
C VAL A 155 -5.31 -3.71 -5.43
N TYR A 156 -4.00 -3.46 -5.43
CA TYR A 156 -3.32 -2.60 -6.40
C TYR A 156 -2.57 -3.46 -7.41
N SER A 157 -3.04 -3.44 -8.66
CA SER A 157 -2.39 -4.12 -9.77
C SER A 157 -1.17 -3.32 -10.25
N LYS A 158 -0.04 -4.01 -10.45
CA LYS A 158 1.19 -3.42 -10.99
C LYS A 158 1.23 -3.56 -12.51
N GLN A 159 1.82 -2.59 -13.20
CA GLN A 159 1.91 -2.58 -14.67
C GLN A 159 2.83 -3.67 -15.24
N ASP A 160 3.75 -4.22 -14.45
CA ASP A 160 4.71 -5.24 -14.88
C ASP A 160 4.15 -6.67 -14.85
N GLY A 161 2.89 -6.85 -14.44
CA GLY A 161 2.28 -8.17 -14.25
C GLY A 161 2.85 -8.94 -13.04
N SER A 162 3.64 -8.30 -12.18
CA SER A 162 4.11 -8.89 -10.92
C SER A 162 2.98 -8.99 -9.90
N THR A 163 3.27 -9.63 -8.76
CA THR A 163 2.31 -9.92 -7.70
C THR A 163 1.59 -8.65 -7.22
N GLU A 164 0.27 -8.71 -7.24
CA GLU A 164 -0.62 -7.67 -6.73
C GLU A 164 -0.23 -7.28 -5.30
N SER A 165 -0.21 -5.99 -5.02
CA SER A 165 0.01 -5.50 -3.66
C SER A 165 -1.34 -5.23 -3.02
N SER A 166 -1.57 -5.86 -1.87
CA SER A 166 -2.83 -5.73 -1.15
C SER A 166 -2.59 -5.19 0.25
N VAL A 167 -3.47 -4.27 0.66
CA VAL A 167 -3.50 -3.74 2.02
C VAL A 167 -4.92 -3.82 2.51
N SER A 168 -5.10 -4.30 3.73
CA SER A 168 -6.41 -4.41 4.35
C SER A 168 -6.52 -3.55 5.61
N THR A 169 -7.74 -3.09 5.86
CA THR A 169 -8.15 -2.53 7.16
C THR A 169 -9.34 -3.33 7.65
N SER A 170 -9.53 -3.40 8.97
CA SER A 170 -10.59 -4.22 9.57
C SER A 170 -11.23 -3.55 10.78
N LEU A 171 -12.46 -3.96 11.07
CA LEU A 171 -13.19 -3.60 12.27
C LEU A 171 -13.88 -4.83 12.85
N THR A 172 -14.05 -4.86 14.17
CA THR A 172 -14.78 -5.93 14.85
C THR A 172 -16.24 -5.51 15.04
N ALA A 173 -17.17 -6.37 14.62
CA ALA A 173 -18.60 -6.10 14.77
C ALA A 173 -19.10 -6.41 16.19
N ASP A 174 -19.74 -5.44 16.82
CA ASP A 174 -20.38 -5.55 18.14
C ASP A 174 -21.91 -5.51 17.98
N ILE A 175 -22.50 -6.69 17.87
CA ILE A 175 -23.94 -6.87 17.62
C ILE A 175 -24.65 -7.31 18.89
N SER A 176 -25.65 -6.54 19.31
CA SER A 176 -26.49 -6.85 20.47
C SER A 176 -27.80 -7.50 20.05
N CYS A 177 -28.11 -8.68 20.60
CA CYS A 177 -29.42 -9.32 20.40
C CYS A 177 -30.51 -8.56 21.17
N LYS A 178 -31.65 -8.34 20.53
CA LYS A 178 -32.86 -7.93 21.25
C LYS A 178 -33.49 -9.19 21.83
N LEU A 179 -33.41 -9.37 23.15
CA LEU A 179 -34.16 -10.42 23.82
C LEU A 179 -35.66 -10.06 23.72
N ILE A 180 -36.35 -10.62 22.73
CA ILE A 180 -37.81 -10.55 22.68
C ILE A 180 -38.32 -11.61 23.65
N CYS A 181 -38.48 -11.23 24.91
CA CYS A 181 -39.27 -12.03 25.85
C CYS A 181 -40.72 -11.98 25.36
N HIS A 182 -41.15 -13.00 24.62
CA HIS A 182 -42.58 -13.26 24.49
C HIS A 182 -43.08 -13.66 25.87
N LEU A 183 -43.69 -12.70 26.58
CA LEU A 183 -44.53 -13.01 27.72
C LEU A 183 -45.69 -13.85 27.18
N VAL A 184 -45.54 -15.17 27.19
CA VAL A 184 -46.69 -16.08 27.18
C VAL A 184 -47.32 -15.87 28.55
N SER A 185 -48.32 -15.00 28.60
CA SER A 185 -49.24 -14.97 29.74
C SER A 185 -50.00 -16.28 29.69
N ASP A 186 -49.51 -17.29 30.40
CA ASP A 186 -50.30 -18.45 30.78
C ASP A 186 -51.48 -17.92 31.61
N SER A 187 -52.66 -17.96 31.00
CA SER A 187 -53.94 -17.82 31.67
C SER A 187 -54.21 -19.11 32.44
N ALA A 188 -54.30 -19.02 33.77
CA ALA A 188 -54.98 -19.99 34.63
C ALA A 188 -55.92 -19.23 35.57
#